data_AF-A0A183JTN1-F1
#
_entry.id   AF-A0A183JTN1-F1
#
_cell.length_a   1.000
_cell.length_b   1.000
_cell.length_c   1.000
_cell.angle_alpha   90.00
_cell.angle_beta   90.00
_cell.angle_gamma   90.00
#
_symmetry.space_group_name_H-M   'P 1'
#
loop_
_entity.id
_entity.type
_entity.pdbx_description
1 polymer ?
#
loop_
_entity_poly.entity_id
_entity_poly.type
_entity_poly.pdbx_seq_one_letter_code
_entity_poly.pdbx_strand_id
1 'polypeptide(L)'
;KGDIFGQPIFKDTDVGQSAASVRALTYCDLQCIKRDKLIDILKFYSQFAVSFSRTLVLSYNLRNRVSSFLSFIYAYFVVCINHIYDYHDLKSSE
;
A
#
# COMPACT_ATOMS: atom_id res chain seq x y z
N LYS A 1 12.53 6.23 13.85
CA LYS A 1 13.65 5.80 12.97
C LYS A 1 13.62 4.29 12.92
N GLY A 2 13.41 3.69 11.75
CA GLY A 2 13.07 2.26 11.62
C GLY A 2 11.57 1.98 11.68
N ASP A 3 10.74 3.01 11.49
CA ASP A 3 9.29 2.86 11.44
C ASP A 3 8.87 2.13 10.16
N ILE A 4 8.00 1.13 10.30
CA ILE A 4 7.53 0.31 9.18
C ILE A 4 6.08 0.70 8.88
N PHE A 5 5.81 1.03 7.63
CA PHE A 5 4.45 1.36 7.18
C PHE A 5 4.08 0.56 5.93
N GLY A 6 2.80 0.28 5.75
CA GLY A 6 2.31 -0.50 4.61
C GLY A 6 1.05 -1.29 4.93
N GLN A 7 0.93 -2.48 4.36
CA GLN A 7 -0.14 -3.43 4.65
C GLN A 7 0.42 -4.76 5.18
N PRO A 8 -0.29 -5.44 6.11
CA PRO A 8 0.10 -6.77 6.55
C PRO A 8 -0.01 -7.78 5.40
N ILE A 9 1.06 -8.54 5.18
CA ILE A 9 1.19 -9.45 4.02
C ILE A 9 0.31 -10.70 4.18
N PHE A 10 0.06 -11.11 5.43
CA PHE A 10 -0.55 -12.41 5.75
C PHE A 10 -2.07 -12.36 5.98
N LYS A 11 -2.66 -11.18 6.12
CA LYS A 11 -4.08 -11.03 6.48
C LYS A 11 -5.01 -11.01 5.28
N ASP A 12 -4.53 -10.60 4.11
CA ASP A 12 -5.39 -10.29 2.99
C ASP A 12 -4.71 -10.62 1.66
N THR A 13 -5.39 -11.36 0.78
CA THR A 13 -4.87 -11.74 -0.55
C THR A 13 -4.86 -10.57 -1.54
N ASP A 14 -5.71 -9.57 -1.32
CA ASP A 14 -5.90 -8.44 -2.24
C ASP A 14 -5.01 -7.24 -1.92
N VAL A 15 -4.67 -6.47 -2.96
CA VAL A 15 -3.91 -5.21 -2.87
C VAL A 15 -4.90 -4.07 -2.61
N GLY A 16 -4.98 -3.64 -1.36
CA GLY A 16 -5.85 -2.52 -0.99
C GLY A 16 -5.27 -1.18 -1.42
N GLN A 17 -6.15 -0.22 -1.71
CA GLN A 17 -5.75 1.19 -1.84
C GLN A 17 -5.24 1.72 -0.50
N SER A 18 -4.32 2.68 -0.57
CA SER A 18 -3.81 3.38 0.62
C SER A 18 -4.90 4.25 1.25
N ALA A 19 -5.05 4.19 2.56
CA ALA A 19 -6.00 5.01 3.33
C ALA A 19 -5.51 6.45 3.55
N ALA A 20 -4.21 6.70 3.36
CA ALA A 20 -3.58 7.98 3.62
C ALA A 20 -2.39 8.22 2.67
N SER A 21 -2.06 9.50 2.48
CA SER A 21 -0.86 9.93 1.77
C SER A 21 0.33 10.08 2.72
N VAL A 22 1.49 9.58 2.30
CA VAL A 22 2.74 9.64 3.07
C VAL A 22 3.61 10.75 2.50
N ARG A 23 4.03 11.71 3.34
CA ARG A 23 4.94 12.80 2.98
C ARG A 23 6.12 12.86 3.94
N ALA A 24 7.32 13.03 3.40
CA ALA A 24 8.52 13.22 4.18
C ALA A 24 8.60 14.68 4.66
N LEU A 25 8.79 14.89 5.97
CA LEU A 25 8.97 16.23 6.55
C LEU A 25 10.43 16.71 6.47
N THR A 26 11.35 15.76 6.36
CA THR A 26 12.81 15.97 6.24
C THR A 26 13.36 14.96 5.23
N TYR A 27 14.60 15.16 4.77
CA TYR A 27 15.28 14.18 3.92
C TYR A 27 15.41 12.85 4.66
N CYS A 28 14.87 11.78 4.06
CA CYS A 28 14.82 10.44 4.64
C CYS A 28 15.08 9.39 3.58
N ASP A 29 15.86 8.37 3.94
CA ASP A 29 16.04 7.18 3.11
C ASP A 29 14.93 6.15 3.39
N LEU A 30 14.36 5.60 2.33
CA LEU A 30 13.27 4.64 2.38
C LEU A 30 13.72 3.31 1.77
N GLN A 31 13.52 2.22 2.52
CA GLN A 31 13.74 0.87 2.03
C GLN A 31 12.39 0.26 1.65
N CYS A 32 12.17 0.12 0.34
CA CYS A 32 10.92 -0.39 -0.20
C CYS A 32 11.09 -1.85 -0.65
N ILE A 33 10.20 -2.73 -0.19
CA ILE A 33 10.17 -4.14 -0.60
C ILE A 33 8.82 -4.41 -1.28
N LYS A 34 8.86 -4.98 -2.49
CA LYS A 34 7.64 -5.34 -3.23
C LYS A 34 6.98 -6.57 -2.60
N ARG A 35 5.64 -6.53 -2.51
CA ARG A 35 4.82 -7.61 -1.93
C ARG A 35 5.08 -8.96 -2.61
N ASP A 36 4.98 -9.02 -3.94
CA ASP A 36 5.02 -10.29 -4.67
C ASP A 36 6.34 -11.02 -4.47
N LYS A 37 7.46 -10.29 -4.64
CA LYS A 37 8.80 -10.82 -4.38
C LYS A 37 8.97 -11.31 -2.95
N LEU A 38 8.43 -10.57 -1.98
CA LEU A 38 8.52 -10.95 -0.57
C LEU A 38 7.71 -12.21 -0.28
N ILE A 39 6.50 -12.34 -0.85
CA ILE A 39 5.68 -13.54 -0.72
C ILE A 39 6.39 -14.76 -1.32
N ASP A 40 6.99 -14.62 -2.50
CA ASP A 40 7.69 -15.74 -3.15
C ASP A 40 8.89 -16.22 -2.33
N ILE A 41 9.65 -15.30 -1.74
CA ILE A 41 10.77 -15.62 -0.84
C ILE A 41 10.26 -16.28 0.44
N LEU A 42 9.18 -15.76 1.04
CA LEU A 42 8.59 -16.33 2.26
C LEU A 42 8.02 -17.73 2.02
N LYS A 43 7.50 -18.02 0.81
CA LYS A 43 7.07 -19.37 0.41
C LYS A 43 8.27 -20.32 0.29
N PHE A 44 9.38 -19.86 -0.28
CA PHE A 44 10.61 -20.65 -0.37
C PHE A 44 11.22 -20.95 1.00
N TYR A 45 11.19 -19.97 1.91
CA TYR A 45 11.77 -20.07 3.25
C TYR A 45 10.68 -20.06 4.35
N SER A 46 9.86 -21.12 4.38
CA SER A 46 8.72 -21.23 5.29
C SER A 46 9.07 -21.11 6.78
N GLN A 47 10.23 -21.64 7.21
CA GLN A 47 10.70 -21.52 8.60
C GLN A 47 11.03 -20.07 8.97
N PHE A 48 11.61 -19.31 8.03
CA PHE A 48 11.87 -17.88 8.21
C PHE A 48 10.57 -17.09 8.23
N ALA A 49 9.57 -17.48 7.42
CA ALA A 49 8.31 -16.77 7.34
C ALA A 49 7.54 -16.72 8.68
N VAL A 50 7.59 -17.80 9.46
CA VAL A 50 6.95 -17.84 10.78
C VAL A 50 7.62 -16.85 11.73
N SER A 51 8.95 -16.83 11.79
CA SER A 51 9.70 -15.87 12.60
C SER A 51 9.48 -14.43 12.11
N PHE A 52 9.54 -14.21 10.80
CA PHE A 52 9.34 -12.91 10.18
C PHE A 52 7.96 -12.33 10.47
N SER A 53 6.90 -13.14 10.41
CA SER A 53 5.53 -12.69 10.71
C SER A 53 5.32 -12.23 12.16
N ARG A 54 6.11 -12.75 13.11
CA ARG A 54 6.06 -12.37 14.53
C ARG A 54 6.88 -11.11 14.81
N THR A 55 7.98 -10.93 14.09
CA THR A 55 8.87 -9.78 14.26
C THR A 55 8.42 -8.55 13.46
N LEU A 56 7.69 -8.75 12.36
CA LEU A 56 7.19 -7.64 11.53
C LEU A 56 6.02 -6.94 12.22
N VAL A 57 6.34 -5.89 12.96
CA VAL A 57 5.36 -4.98 13.57
C VAL A 57 5.28 -3.71 12.71
N LEU A 58 4.10 -3.46 12.14
CA LEU A 58 3.84 -2.21 11.44
C LEU A 58 3.58 -1.09 12.45
N SER A 59 4.35 -0.01 12.34
CA SER A 59 4.09 1.25 13.03
C SER A 59 2.82 1.93 12.48
N TYR A 60 2.59 1.83 11.17
CA TYR A 60 1.42 2.45 10.53
C TYR A 60 0.80 1.57 9.42
N ASN A 61 -0.48 1.23 9.59
CA ASN A 61 -1.22 0.44 8.61
C ASN A 61 -1.92 1.37 7.61
N LEU A 62 -1.47 1.31 6.36
CA LEU A 62 -1.99 2.09 5.24
C LEU A 62 -3.17 1.41 4.53
N ARG A 63 -3.54 0.18 4.88
CA ARG A 63 -4.62 -0.53 4.18
C ARG A 63 -5.96 0.16 4.42
N ASN A 64 -6.61 0.60 3.36
CA ASN A 64 -7.98 1.08 3.43
C ASN A 64 -8.94 -0.09 3.72
N ARG A 65 -9.74 0.03 4.79
CA ARG A 65 -10.65 -1.02 5.29
C ARG A 65 -12.02 -1.03 4.59
N VAL A 66 -12.23 -0.18 3.59
CA VAL A 66 -13.57 0.05 3.02
C VAL A 66 -13.87 -1.04 1.97
N SER A 67 -14.23 -2.23 2.45
CA SER A 67 -14.50 -3.44 1.67
C SER A 67 -15.98 -3.64 1.30
N SER A 68 -16.80 -2.59 1.40
CA SER A 68 -18.22 -2.64 1.06
C SER A 68 -18.38 -2.54 -0.47
N PHE A 69 -19.29 -3.30 -1.08
CA PHE A 69 -19.56 -3.25 -2.53
C PHE A 69 -19.84 -1.83 -3.06
N LEU A 70 -20.54 -1.00 -2.27
CA LEU A 70 -20.79 0.43 -2.61
C LEU A 70 -19.49 1.26 -2.63
N SER A 71 -18.50 0.86 -1.85
CA SER A 71 -17.19 1.52 -1.80
C SER A 71 -16.30 1.17 -2.97
N PHE A 72 -16.46 0.01 -3.61
CA PHE A 72 -15.76 -0.30 -4.86
C PHE A 72 -16.26 0.60 -6.00
N ILE A 73 -17.57 0.80 -6.11
CA ILE A 73 -18.15 1.73 -7.09
C ILE A 73 -17.68 3.16 -6.80
N TYR A 74 -17.72 3.59 -5.53
CA TYR A 74 -17.25 4.92 -5.14
C TYR A 74 -15.74 5.13 -5.39
N ALA A 75 -14.90 4.15 -5.04
CA ALA A 75 -13.46 4.23 -5.28
C ALA A 75 -13.13 4.22 -6.78
N TYR A 76 -13.80 3.39 -7.58
CA TYR A 76 -13.63 3.38 -9.03
C TYR A 76 -14.04 4.72 -9.63
N PHE A 77 -15.20 5.27 -9.22
CA PHE A 77 -15.66 6.58 -9.65
C PHE A 77 -14.68 7.70 -9.26
N VAL A 78 -14.19 7.71 -8.01
CA VAL A 78 -13.18 8.68 -7.53
C VAL A 78 -11.86 8.55 -8.29
N VAL A 79 -11.37 7.33 -8.57
CA VAL A 79 -10.17 7.13 -9.40
C VAL A 79 -10.39 7.63 -10.81
N CYS A 80 -11.55 7.33 -11.43
CA CYS A 80 -11.89 7.85 -12.75
C CYS A 80 -11.94 9.38 -12.76
N ILE A 81 -12.55 10.01 -11.75
CA ILE A 81 -12.60 11.47 -11.60
C ILE A 81 -11.18 12.02 -11.44
N ASN A 82 -10.34 11.48 -10.55
CA ASN A 82 -8.97 11.94 -10.37
C ASN A 82 -8.14 11.76 -11.66
N HIS A 83 -8.28 10.65 -12.37
CA HIS A 83 -7.60 10.43 -13.64
C HIS A 83 -8.08 11.40 -14.74
N ILE A 84 -9.36 11.78 -14.72
CA ILE A 84 -9.90 12.84 -15.61
C ILE A 84 -9.34 14.21 -15.23
N TYR A 85 -9.23 14.54 -13.94
CA TYR A 85 -8.66 15.80 -13.49
C TYR A 85 -7.16 15.89 -13.76
N ASP A 86 -6.39 14.82 -13.50
CA ASP A 86 -4.96 14.74 -13.80
C ASP A 86 -4.71 14.91 -15.32
N TYR A 87 -5.58 14.34 -16.15
CA TYR A 87 -5.57 14.56 -17.61
C TYR A 87 -5.93 16.00 -18.02
N HIS A 88 -6.83 16.66 -17.28
CA HIS A 88 -7.22 18.03 -17.56
C HIS A 88 -6.16 19.05 -17.13
N ASP A 89 -5.41 18.78 -16.06
CA ASP A 89 -4.31 19.63 -15.59
C ASP A 89 -3.11 19.58 -16.57
N LEU A 90 -2.82 18.40 -17.13
CA LEU A 90 -1.79 18.24 -18.17
C LEU A 90 -2.08 19.01 -19.47
N LYS A 91 -3.36 19.28 -19.80
CA LYS A 91 -3.75 20.01 -21.02
C LYS A 91 -3.86 21.53 -20.82
N SER A 92 -3.81 22.02 -19.58
CA SER A 92 -3.81 23.45 -19.27
C SER A 92 -2.41 24.05 -19.18
N SER A 93 -1.36 23.22 -19.31
CA SER A 93 0.04 23.62 -19.23
C SER A 93 0.78 23.59 -20.59
N GLU A 94 0.05 23.42 -21.70
CA GLU A 94 0.49 23.69 -23.09
C GLU A 94 -0.15 24.97 -23.64
#